data_AF-A0A4R6S8A5-F1
#
_entry.id   AF-A0A4R6S8A5-F1
#
_cell.length_a   1.000
_cell.length_b   1.000
_cell.length_c   1.000
_cell.angle_alpha   90.00
_cell.angle_beta   90.00
_cell.angle_gamma   90.00
#
_symmetry.space_group_name_H-M   'P 1'
#
loop_
_entity.id
_entity.type
_entity.pdbx_description
1 polymer ?
#
loop_
_entity_poly.entity_id
_entity_poly.type
_entity_poly.pdbx_seq_one_letter_code
_entity_poly.pdbx_strand_id
1 'polypeptide(L)' 'MTDPASKRPRQSRRAQRPAPAGVDPRPSEHPLDEQAAEDRTEGWGGEGAAAAGSAERANEERLRRDKPPHWG' A
#
# COMPACT_ATOMS: atom_id res chain seq x y z
N MET A 1 3.89 55.97 13.27
CA MET A 1 3.45 54.63 13.71
C MET A 1 3.38 53.76 12.47
N THR A 2 4.33 52.83 12.32
CA THR A 2 4.43 51.96 11.13
C THR A 2 3.83 50.61 11.48
N ASP A 3 2.79 50.22 10.76
CA ASP A 3 1.99 49.03 11.02
C ASP A 3 2.80 47.74 10.71
N PRO A 4 3.06 46.82 11.67
CA PRO A 4 3.93 45.66 11.45
C PRO A 4 3.26 44.48 10.72
N ALA A 5 2.02 44.60 10.24
CA ALA A 5 1.18 43.47 9.87
C ALA A 5 1.13 43.11 8.37
N SER A 6 2.24 43.16 7.64
CA SER A 6 2.30 42.57 6.29
C SER A 6 3.62 41.88 6.01
N LYS A 7 3.97 40.91 6.86
CA LYS A 7 4.98 39.91 6.48
C LYS A 7 4.34 38.93 5.50
N ARG A 8 4.70 39.07 4.21
CA ARG A 8 4.39 38.09 3.18
C ARG A 8 4.81 36.70 3.66
N PRO A 9 3.99 35.65 3.44
CA PRO A 9 4.34 34.29 3.83
C PRO A 9 5.66 33.90 3.17
N ARG A 10 6.54 33.24 3.93
CA ARG A 10 7.83 32.75 3.42
C ARG A 10 7.55 31.75 2.30
N GLN A 11 7.85 32.14 1.06
CA GLN A 11 7.71 31.23 -0.08
C GLN A 11 8.90 30.27 -0.15
N SER A 12 8.62 29.03 -0.54
CA SER A 12 9.65 28.02 -0.80
C SER A 12 10.54 28.47 -1.96
N ARG A 13 11.86 28.31 -1.82
CA ARG A 13 12.83 28.50 -2.92
C ARG A 13 13.02 27.23 -3.76
N ARG A 14 12.32 26.14 -3.43
CA ARG A 14 12.45 24.88 -4.17
C ARG A 14 11.75 25.01 -5.52
N ALA A 15 12.40 24.54 -6.58
CA ALA A 15 11.74 24.33 -7.86
C ALA A 15 10.60 23.33 -7.66
N GLN A 16 9.37 23.74 -7.95
CA GLN A 16 8.23 22.84 -8.00
C GLN A 16 8.06 22.35 -9.44
N ARG A 17 7.83 21.05 -9.59
CA ARG A 17 7.41 20.46 -10.85
C ARG A 17 5.89 20.29 -10.81
N PRO A 18 5.18 20.53 -11.92
CA PRO A 18 3.77 20.19 -11.99
C PRO A 18 3.60 18.68 -11.77
N ALA A 19 2.51 18.31 -11.13
CA ALA A 19 2.15 16.89 -11.02
C ALA A 19 1.92 16.31 -12.43
N PRO A 20 2.32 15.04 -12.67
CA PRO A 20 1.97 14.33 -13.89
C PRO A 20 0.45 14.28 -14.13
N ALA A 21 0.04 14.09 -15.38
CA ALA A 21 -1.37 13.91 -15.70
C ALA A 21 -1.95 12.69 -14.98
N GLY A 22 -3.17 12.83 -14.47
CA GLY A 22 -3.87 11.76 -13.72
C GLY A 22 -3.53 11.67 -12.24
N VAL A 23 -2.60 12.48 -11.73
CA VAL A 23 -2.32 12.57 -10.29
C VAL A 23 -3.39 13.43 -9.61
N ASP A 24 -3.96 12.90 -8.53
CA ASP A 24 -4.90 13.63 -7.71
C ASP A 24 -4.22 14.83 -7.01
N PRO A 25 -4.73 16.06 -7.20
CA PRO A 25 -4.19 17.26 -6.54
C PRO A 25 -4.48 17.31 -5.04
N ARG A 26 -5.40 16.50 -4.51
CA ARG A 26 -5.87 16.58 -3.12
C ARG A 26 -5.88 15.21 -2.42
N PRO A 27 -4.71 14.53 -2.33
CA PRO A 27 -4.63 13.17 -1.80
C PRO A 27 -5.03 13.06 -0.32
N SER A 28 -5.03 14.17 0.41
CA SER A 28 -5.41 14.22 1.83
C SER A 28 -6.92 14.35 2.06
N GLU A 29 -7.73 14.54 1.01
CA GLU A 29 -9.18 14.70 1.15
C GLU A 29 -9.95 13.37 1.04
N HIS A 30 -9.27 12.26 0.73
CA HIS A 30 -9.90 10.95 0.69
C HIS A 30 -10.11 10.38 2.10
N PRO A 31 -11.28 9.79 2.40
CA PRO A 31 -11.49 9.04 3.63
C PRO A 31 -10.46 7.91 3.80
N LEU A 32 -9.95 7.74 5.01
CA LEU A 32 -8.92 6.73 5.31
C LEU A 32 -9.45 5.29 5.27
N ASP A 33 -10.78 5.14 5.28
CA ASP A 33 -11.46 3.85 5.24
C ASP A 33 -11.84 3.45 3.80
N GLU A 34 -11.51 4.27 2.80
CA GLU A 34 -11.76 3.95 1.40
C GLU A 34 -10.65 3.08 0.82
N GLN A 35 -11.06 1.93 0.28
CA GLN A 35 -10.18 1.02 -0.45
C GLN A 35 -9.94 1.56 -1.86
N ALA A 36 -8.67 1.63 -2.29
CA ALA A 36 -8.36 2.00 -3.67
C ALA A 36 -8.85 0.91 -4.62
N ALA A 37 -9.38 1.29 -5.80
CA ALA A 37 -9.87 0.33 -6.79
C ALA A 37 -8.77 -0.61 -7.33
N GLU A 38 -7.51 -0.21 -7.20
CA GLU A 38 -6.31 -0.99 -7.54
C GLU A 38 -5.89 -1.97 -6.43
N ASP A 39 -6.34 -1.78 -5.19
CA ASP A 39 -6.08 -2.69 -4.08
C ASP A 39 -7.00 -3.91 -4.18
N ARG A 40 -6.65 -4.82 -5.07
CA ARG A 40 -7.30 -6.13 -5.15
C ARG A 40 -6.73 -7.05 -4.07
N THR A 41 -7.60 -7.89 -3.51
CA THR A 41 -7.23 -8.99 -2.60
C THR A 41 -6.43 -10.11 -3.30
N GLU A 42 -6.34 -10.04 -4.62
CA GLU A 42 -5.64 -10.96 -5.51
C GLU A 42 -4.12 -10.81 -5.33
N GLY A 43 -3.54 -11.55 -4.37
CA GLY A 43 -2.07 -11.68 -4.27
C GLY A 43 -1.51 -11.98 -2.89
N TRP A 44 -2.30 -11.80 -1.83
CA TRP A 44 -1.80 -11.93 -0.45
C TRP A 44 -2.63 -12.86 0.45
N GLY A 45 -3.58 -13.61 -0.11
CA GLY A 45 -4.38 -14.58 0.64
C GLY A 45 -5.62 -14.01 1.34
N GLY A 46 -6.31 -13.06 0.70
CA GLY A 46 -7.58 -12.53 1.20
C GLY A 46 -8.71 -13.58 1.28
N GLU A 47 -9.76 -13.22 2.03
CA GLU A 47 -10.95 -14.00 2.38
C GLU A 47 -11.59 -14.71 1.16
N GLY A 48 -11.12 -15.93 0.90
CA GLY A 48 -11.16 -16.58 -0.41
C GLY A 48 -10.05 -17.63 -0.55
N ALA A 49 -8.98 -17.48 0.23
CA ALA A 49 -8.00 -18.54 0.53
C ALA A 49 -8.62 -19.78 1.19
N ALA A 50 -9.92 -19.82 1.49
CA ALA A 50 -10.62 -21.03 1.93
C ALA A 50 -10.61 -22.16 0.85
N ALA A 51 -10.40 -21.83 -0.43
CA ALA A 51 -10.15 -22.83 -1.47
C ALA A 51 -8.71 -23.41 -1.43
N ALA A 52 -7.83 -22.88 -0.59
CA ALA A 52 -6.46 -23.38 -0.42
C ALA A 52 -6.40 -24.72 0.32
N GLY A 53 -7.50 -25.22 0.90
CA GLY A 53 -7.50 -26.48 1.66
C GLY A 53 -6.97 -27.70 0.90
N SER A 54 -7.08 -27.76 -0.43
CA SER A 54 -6.46 -28.84 -1.22
C SER A 54 -5.01 -28.55 -1.62
N ALA A 55 -4.69 -27.29 -1.94
CA ALA A 55 -3.35 -26.87 -2.35
C ALA A 55 -2.37 -26.90 -1.17
N GLU A 56 -2.83 -26.50 0.01
CA GLU A 56 -2.10 -26.48 1.26
C GLU A 56 -1.84 -27.90 1.76
N ARG A 57 -2.84 -28.80 1.75
CA ARG A 57 -2.63 -30.23 2.03
C ARG A 57 -1.65 -30.90 1.06
N ALA A 58 -1.74 -30.59 -0.24
CA ALA A 58 -0.80 -31.10 -1.23
C ALA A 58 0.63 -30.54 -1.05
N ASN A 59 0.77 -29.34 -0.47
CA ASN A 59 2.05 -28.75 -0.12
C ASN A 59 2.63 -29.41 1.14
N GLU A 60 1.81 -29.59 2.19
CA GLU A 60 2.19 -30.27 3.42
C GLU A 60 2.66 -31.71 3.16
N GLU A 61 1.98 -32.44 2.27
CA GLU A 61 2.37 -33.81 1.90
C GLU A 61 3.71 -33.84 1.14
N ARG A 62 3.94 -32.89 0.24
CA ARG A 62 5.24 -32.73 -0.43
C ARG A 62 6.34 -32.40 0.57
N LEU A 63 6.10 -31.46 1.48
CA LEU A 63 7.06 -31.07 2.49
C LEU A 63 7.38 -32.23 3.45
N ARG A 64 6.39 -33.04 3.84
CA ARG A 64 6.60 -34.24 4.66
C ARG A 64 7.51 -35.24 3.94
N ARG A 65 7.30 -35.45 2.65
CA ARG A 65 8.10 -36.39 1.84
C ARG A 65 9.52 -35.90 1.62
N ASP A 66 9.68 -34.60 1.38
CA ASP A 66 10.97 -34.01 0.99
C ASP A 66 11.77 -33.50 2.22
N LYS A 67 11.25 -33.68 3.44
CA LYS A 67 11.90 -33.26 4.70
C LYS A 67 13.22 -34.02 4.92
N PRO A 68 14.37 -33.33 5.00
CA PRO A 68 15.66 -33.97 5.26
C PRO A 68 15.74 -34.57 6.69
N PRO A 69 16.58 -35.59 6.91
CA PRO A 69 16.63 -36.33 8.18
C PRO A 69 17.10 -35.51 9.39
N HIS A 70 17.74 -34.35 9.18
CA HIS A 70 18.24 -33.48 10.25
C HIS A 70 17.28 -32.33 10.63
N TRP A 71 16.06 -32.31 10.06
CA TRP A 71 15.04 -31.28 10.35
C TRP A 71 14.03 -31.71 11.44
N GLY A 72 14.35 -32.72 12.24
CA GLY A 72 13.50 -33.27 13.32
C GLY A 72 13.96 -32.83 14.70
#